data_AF-A0A3M1KBJ6-F1
#
_entry.id   AF-A0A3M1KBJ6-F1
#
_cell.length_a   1.000
_cell.length_b   1.000
_cell.length_c   1.000
_cell.angle_alpha   90.00
_cell.angle_beta   90.00
_cell.angle_gamma   90.00
#
_symmetry.space_group_name_H-M   'P 1'
#
loop_
_entity.id
_entity.type
_entity.pdbx_description
1 polymer ?
#
loop_
_entity_poly.entity_id
_entity_poly.type
_entity_poly.pdbx_seq_one_letter_code
_entity_poly.pdbx_strand_id
1 'polypeptide(L)'
;MQSQALRKGWRAFAGCLLGLAAIGLLASAPSTARADTQKVKVEVTYGQPLADKVAAIDAIEQMLEQRFRNNRYYARSYREAGILRNTRTRFAKVKWANELLIPDVKDYTLNHLIAAVTRYELDRALPDFEGTVRYHIKALKVDNHDVALLRGASSYVIGSVEVRDAKGNLVGKADDISANLVVDYTVDNSYSGPKLAFAETDEHNRVGPTVAWSVKKALSKVWPEHKKDFVGPIIVRISGPNEDIAYPNN
;
A
#
# COMPACT_ATOMS: atom_id res chain seq x y z
N MET A 1 -41.61 -48.66 -17.36
CA MET A 1 -42.89 -48.08 -17.83
C MET A 1 -42.60 -46.62 -18.15
N GLN A 2 -42.39 -46.27 -19.42
CA GLN A 2 -43.34 -45.57 -20.33
C GLN A 2 -43.85 -44.26 -19.68
N SER A 3 -43.76 -43.06 -20.28
CA SER A 3 -44.03 -42.70 -21.67
C SER A 3 -43.65 -41.22 -21.96
N GLN A 4 -43.17 -40.98 -23.19
CA GLN A 4 -43.41 -39.82 -24.11
C GLN A 4 -43.19 -38.38 -23.60
N ALA A 5 -42.24 -37.59 -24.12
CA ALA A 5 -42.11 -36.99 -25.46
C ALA A 5 -43.28 -36.05 -25.87
N LEU A 6 -42.98 -34.78 -26.23
CA LEU A 6 -43.28 -34.18 -27.56
C LEU A 6 -43.06 -32.65 -27.66
N ARG A 7 -42.40 -32.29 -28.77
CA ARG A 7 -42.56 -31.12 -29.68
C ARG A 7 -42.00 -29.76 -29.25
N LYS A 8 -40.94 -29.28 -29.91
CA LYS A 8 -40.86 -28.68 -31.28
C LYS A 8 -41.51 -27.29 -31.36
N GLY A 9 -40.66 -26.28 -31.55
CA GLY A 9 -41.05 -24.93 -31.94
C GLY A 9 -39.83 -24.11 -32.36
N TRP A 10 -39.27 -24.43 -33.53
CA TRP A 10 -38.29 -23.59 -34.22
C TRP A 10 -38.96 -22.27 -34.64
N ARG A 11 -38.36 -21.14 -34.27
CA ARG A 11 -38.50 -19.88 -34.99
C ARG A 11 -37.12 -19.26 -35.18
N ALA A 12 -36.65 -19.34 -36.42
CA ALA A 12 -35.52 -18.57 -36.89
C ALA A 12 -35.93 -17.09 -36.94
N PHE A 13 -35.24 -16.25 -36.15
CA PHE A 13 -35.21 -14.82 -36.38
C PHE A 13 -33.81 -14.48 -36.90
N ALA A 14 -33.73 -14.37 -38.23
CA ALA A 14 -32.65 -13.68 -38.90
C ALA A 14 -32.86 -12.18 -38.68
N GLY A 15 -32.09 -11.61 -37.76
CA GLY A 15 -32.04 -10.17 -37.48
C GLY A 15 -30.60 -9.72 -37.57
N CYS A 16 -30.22 -9.26 -38.76
CA CYS A 16 -28.95 -8.61 -39.03
C CYS A 16 -28.88 -7.30 -38.25
N LEU A 17 -28.05 -7.25 -37.20
CA LEU A 17 -27.64 -6.01 -36.55
C LEU A 17 -26.11 -6.02 -36.47
N LEU A 18 -25.52 -5.41 -37.49
CA LEU A 18 -24.17 -4.84 -37.50
C LEU A 18 -24.08 -3.81 -36.36
N GLY A 19 -23.76 -4.26 -35.16
CA GLY A 19 -23.39 -3.41 -34.03
C GLY A 19 -21.88 -3.25 -34.02
N LEU A 20 -21.42 -2.02 -34.29
CA LEU A 20 -20.02 -1.62 -34.18
C LEU A 20 -19.41 -2.17 -32.88
N ALA A 21 -18.38 -3.01 -33.01
CA ALA A 21 -17.44 -3.26 -31.93
C ALA A 21 -16.65 -1.96 -31.70
N ALA A 22 -17.18 -1.08 -30.86
CA ALA A 22 -16.40 -0.01 -30.25
C ALA A 22 -15.38 -0.69 -29.33
N ILE A 23 -14.21 -1.00 -29.89
CA ILE A 23 -13.02 -1.34 -29.12
C ILE A 23 -12.68 -0.07 -28.34
N GLY A 24 -13.24 0.03 -27.14
CA GLY A 24 -12.80 0.98 -26.15
C GLY A 24 -11.37 0.62 -25.78
N LEU A 25 -10.40 1.21 -26.49
CA LEU A 25 -9.06 1.38 -25.96
C LEU A 25 -9.23 2.13 -24.64
N LEU A 26 -9.22 1.39 -23.54
CA LEU A 26 -8.92 1.95 -22.22
C LEU A 26 -7.49 2.48 -22.34
N ALA A 27 -7.38 3.75 -22.73
CA ALA A 27 -6.15 4.52 -22.68
C ALA A 27 -5.71 4.52 -21.23
N SER A 28 -4.88 3.54 -20.87
CA SER A 28 -4.14 3.54 -19.63
C SER A 28 -3.30 4.80 -19.71
N ALA A 29 -3.65 5.81 -18.92
CA ALA A 29 -2.86 7.04 -18.87
C ALA A 29 -1.40 6.62 -18.65
N PRO A 30 -0.45 7.04 -19.51
CA PRO A 30 0.95 6.74 -19.29
C PRO A 30 1.35 7.43 -18.00
N SER A 31 1.41 6.66 -16.92
CA SER A 31 2.09 7.07 -15.69
C SER A 31 3.50 7.45 -16.12
N THR A 32 3.86 8.72 -15.93
CA THR A 32 5.17 9.27 -16.27
C THR A 32 6.24 8.53 -15.46
N ALA A 33 6.70 7.41 -16.00
CA ALA A 33 7.83 6.66 -15.51
C ALA A 33 9.08 7.52 -15.74
N ARG A 34 9.45 8.30 -14.71
CA ARG A 34 10.78 8.88 -14.59
C ARG A 34 11.78 7.75 -14.82
N ALA A 35 12.75 7.94 -15.71
CA ALA A 35 13.75 6.91 -16.04
C ALA A 35 14.48 6.53 -14.76
N ASP A 36 14.08 5.38 -14.21
CA ASP A 36 14.52 4.90 -12.92
C ASP A 36 15.88 4.23 -13.12
N THR A 37 16.96 4.88 -12.68
CA THR A 37 18.33 4.34 -12.75
C THR A 37 18.58 3.23 -11.73
N GLN A 38 17.51 2.67 -11.14
CA GLN A 38 17.58 1.67 -10.10
C GLN A 38 17.52 0.27 -10.68
N LYS A 39 18.30 -0.64 -10.07
CA LYS A 39 18.37 -2.08 -10.42
C LYS A 39 17.01 -2.76 -10.53
N VAL A 40 16.04 -2.29 -9.74
CA VAL A 40 14.68 -2.83 -9.70
C VAL A 40 13.67 -1.78 -10.18
N LYS A 41 13.05 -2.07 -11.33
CA LYS A 41 11.90 -1.32 -11.82
C LYS A 41 10.63 -1.81 -11.12
N VAL A 42 9.83 -0.90 -10.58
CA VAL A 42 8.53 -1.25 -9.99
C VAL A 42 7.42 -0.61 -10.80
N GLU A 43 6.47 -1.43 -11.26
CA GLU A 43 5.30 -1.00 -12.00
C GLU A 43 4.06 -1.32 -11.17
N VAL A 44 3.15 -0.36 -11.03
CA VAL A 44 1.94 -0.51 -10.24
C VAL A 44 0.73 -0.17 -11.08
N THR A 45 -0.25 -1.07 -11.07
CA THR A 45 -1.57 -0.84 -11.66
C THR A 45 -2.64 -1.01 -10.60
N TYR A 46 -3.78 -0.35 -10.80
CA TYR A 46 -4.87 -0.35 -9.83
C TYR A 46 -6.16 -0.83 -10.49
N GLY A 47 -7.02 -1.51 -9.72
CA GLY A 47 -8.40 -1.73 -10.11
C GLY A 47 -9.14 -0.40 -10.24
N GLN A 48 -10.10 -0.32 -11.17
CA GLN A 48 -10.75 0.96 -11.55
C GLN A 48 -11.22 1.82 -10.36
N PRO A 49 -11.93 1.28 -9.34
CA PRO A 49 -12.41 2.11 -8.23
C PRO A 49 -11.28 2.79 -7.46
N LEU A 50 -10.14 2.11 -7.31
CA LEU A 50 -8.97 2.66 -6.64
C LEU A 50 -8.21 3.63 -7.56
N ALA A 51 -8.06 3.27 -8.84
CA ALA A 51 -7.42 4.12 -9.86
C ALA A 51 -8.03 5.52 -9.90
N ASP A 52 -9.36 5.62 -9.85
CA ASP A 52 -10.12 6.88 -9.87
C ASP A 52 -9.85 7.77 -8.64
N LYS A 53 -9.27 7.20 -7.57
CA LYS A 53 -8.99 7.90 -6.30
C LYS A 53 -7.52 8.07 -5.99
N VAL A 54 -6.59 7.50 -6.78
CA VAL A 54 -5.14 7.58 -6.49
C VAL A 54 -4.69 9.03 -6.29
N ALA A 55 -5.09 9.95 -7.17
CA ALA A 55 -4.71 11.36 -7.03
C ALA A 55 -5.18 12.01 -5.72
N ALA A 56 -6.39 11.65 -5.24
CA ALA A 56 -6.91 12.15 -3.97
C ALA A 56 -6.21 11.50 -2.77
N ILE A 57 -5.86 10.21 -2.89
CA ILE A 57 -5.07 9.48 -1.89
C ILE A 57 -3.70 10.13 -1.76
N ASP A 58 -3.02 10.37 -2.89
CA ASP A 58 -1.71 11.00 -2.93
C ASP A 58 -1.74 12.38 -2.27
N ALA A 59 -2.71 13.24 -2.61
CA ALA A 59 -2.83 14.57 -2.00
C ALA A 59 -3.00 14.52 -0.46
N ILE A 60 -3.80 13.57 0.03
CA ILE A 60 -4.02 13.39 1.47
C ILE A 60 -2.77 12.82 2.16
N GLU A 61 -2.13 11.82 1.56
CA GLU A 61 -0.90 11.23 2.08
C GLU A 61 0.24 12.26 2.13
N GLN A 62 0.40 13.10 1.10
CA GLN A 62 1.37 14.20 1.10
C GLN A 62 1.07 15.24 2.19
N MET A 63 -0.19 15.61 2.36
CA MET A 63 -0.60 16.54 3.42
C MET A 63 -0.31 15.96 4.82
N LEU A 64 -0.67 14.69 5.05
CA LEU A 64 -0.41 14.00 6.31
C LEU A 64 1.10 13.87 6.54
N GLU A 65 1.86 13.53 5.51
CA GLU A 65 3.32 13.45 5.55
C GLU A 65 3.96 14.78 5.94
N GLN A 66 3.52 15.89 5.35
CA GLN A 66 4.00 17.21 5.72
C GLN A 66 3.74 17.52 7.20
N ARG A 67 2.55 17.17 7.72
CA ARG A 67 2.22 17.35 9.13
C ARG A 67 3.10 16.50 10.03
N PHE A 68 3.32 15.24 9.64
CA PHE A 68 4.20 14.33 10.37
C PHE A 68 5.63 14.87 10.46
N ARG A 69 6.20 15.37 9.38
CA ARG A 69 7.58 15.92 9.40
C ARG A 69 7.71 17.16 10.27
N ASN A 70 6.67 17.98 10.29
CA ASN A 70 6.64 19.19 11.11
C ASN A 70 6.53 18.85 12.60
N ASN A 71 5.68 17.87 12.95
CA ASN A 71 5.19 17.70 14.33
C ASN A 71 5.43 16.31 14.96
N ARG A 72 5.88 15.32 14.18
CA ARG A 72 5.86 13.87 14.51
C ARG A 72 4.47 13.33 14.87
N TYR A 73 3.43 14.03 14.43
CA TYR A 73 2.03 13.70 14.72
C TYR A 73 1.10 14.37 13.69
N TYR A 74 -0.14 13.89 13.54
CA TYR A 74 -1.10 14.33 12.52
C TYR A 74 -2.14 15.35 12.99
N ALA A 75 -1.96 15.92 14.19
CA ALA A 75 -2.87 16.92 14.76
C ALA A 75 -3.25 17.99 13.73
N ARG A 76 -4.54 18.26 13.66
CA ARG A 76 -5.11 19.27 12.75
C ARG A 76 -4.93 20.68 13.30
N SER A 77 -4.69 20.81 14.62
CA SER A 77 -4.49 22.09 15.29
C SER A 77 -3.31 22.11 16.27
N TYR A 78 -2.80 23.30 16.56
CA TYR A 78 -1.76 23.51 17.59
C TYR A 78 -2.22 23.09 18.99
N ARG A 79 -3.53 23.21 19.28
CA ARG A 79 -4.12 22.79 20.56
C ARG A 79 -4.07 21.26 20.71
N GLU A 80 -4.37 20.52 19.65
CA GLU A 80 -4.21 19.05 19.60
C GLU A 80 -2.74 18.63 19.68
N ALA A 81 -1.84 19.36 18.99
CA ALA A 81 -0.40 19.12 19.06
C ALA A 81 0.18 19.42 20.46
N GLY A 82 -0.50 20.25 21.24
CA GLY A 82 -0.07 20.71 22.56
C GLY A 82 0.13 19.60 23.60
N ILE A 83 -0.63 18.51 23.49
CA ILE A 83 -0.54 17.33 24.38
C ILE A 83 0.74 16.52 24.09
N LEU A 84 1.30 16.65 22.88
CA LEU A 84 2.42 15.86 22.37
C LEU A 84 3.67 16.71 22.07
N ARG A 85 3.82 17.88 22.72
CA ARG A 85 4.93 18.84 22.48
C ARG A 85 6.33 18.22 22.55
N ASN A 86 6.50 17.12 23.27
CA ASN A 86 7.78 16.44 23.44
C ASN A 86 8.00 15.27 22.47
N THR A 87 7.03 14.90 21.63
CA THR A 87 7.15 13.73 20.73
C THR A 87 8.32 13.88 19.76
N ARG A 88 8.53 15.09 19.22
CA ARG A 88 9.65 15.34 18.30
C ARG A 88 11.01 15.10 18.96
N THR A 89 11.20 15.56 20.19
CA THR A 89 12.45 15.36 20.94
C THR A 89 12.59 13.92 21.43
N ARG A 90 11.50 13.35 21.98
CA ARG A 90 11.47 11.99 22.54
C ARG A 90 11.82 10.94 21.49
N PHE A 91 11.34 11.10 20.26
CA PHE A 91 11.54 10.14 19.17
C PHE A 91 12.51 10.65 18.08
N ALA A 92 13.38 11.60 18.42
CA ALA A 92 14.34 12.19 17.46
C ALA A 92 15.34 11.16 16.88
N LYS A 93 15.54 10.04 17.58
CA LYS A 93 16.47 8.97 17.18
C LYS A 93 15.82 7.87 16.34
N VAL A 94 14.49 7.85 16.22
CA VAL A 94 13.79 6.88 15.38
C VAL A 94 14.03 7.21 13.92
N LYS A 95 14.44 6.21 13.13
CA LYS A 95 14.49 6.30 11.68
C LYS A 95 13.11 5.99 11.11
N TRP A 96 12.31 7.02 10.89
CA TRP A 96 10.95 6.86 10.38
C TRP A 96 10.94 6.39 8.93
N ALA A 97 10.12 5.38 8.63
CA ALA A 97 10.07 4.73 7.33
C ALA A 97 9.69 5.70 6.21
N ASN A 98 8.74 6.59 6.45
CA ASN A 98 8.32 7.60 5.49
C ASN A 98 9.44 8.58 5.10
N GLU A 99 10.31 8.96 6.03
CA GLU A 99 11.47 9.81 5.74
C GLU A 99 12.62 9.04 5.11
N LEU A 100 12.85 7.81 5.56
CA LEU A 100 13.88 6.92 5.05
C LEU A 100 13.62 6.53 3.59
N LEU A 101 12.38 6.18 3.27
CA LEU A 101 12.00 5.64 1.96
C LEU A 101 11.78 6.73 0.92
N ILE A 102 11.17 7.86 1.31
CA ILE A 102 10.80 8.93 0.39
C ILE A 102 11.21 10.29 0.99
N PRO A 103 12.41 10.82 0.67
CA PRO A 103 12.92 12.02 1.31
C PRO A 103 12.18 13.33 0.99
N ASP A 104 11.46 13.43 -0.12
CA ASP A 104 10.65 14.61 -0.46
C ASP A 104 9.16 14.32 -0.29
N VAL A 105 8.45 15.19 0.44
CA VAL A 105 7.00 15.10 0.63
C VAL A 105 6.26 15.08 -0.70
N LYS A 106 6.72 15.83 -1.71
CA LYS A 106 6.09 15.88 -3.03
C LYS A 106 6.12 14.54 -3.75
N ASP A 107 7.11 13.71 -3.43
CA ASP A 107 7.24 12.37 -3.99
C ASP A 107 6.47 11.33 -3.16
N TYR A 108 5.81 11.71 -2.07
CA TYR A 108 5.06 10.81 -1.20
C TYR A 108 3.70 10.41 -1.82
N THR A 109 3.76 9.60 -2.87
CA THR A 109 2.61 9.04 -3.60
C THR A 109 2.49 7.55 -3.32
N LEU A 110 1.30 6.98 -3.53
CA LEU A 110 1.06 5.55 -3.34
C LEU A 110 1.98 4.69 -4.22
N ASN A 111 2.20 5.10 -5.47
CA ASN A 111 3.11 4.43 -6.41
C ASN A 111 4.56 4.43 -5.89
N HIS A 112 5.07 5.59 -5.49
CA HIS A 112 6.42 5.71 -4.96
C HIS A 112 6.59 4.97 -3.64
N LEU A 113 5.57 4.93 -2.79
CA LEU A 113 5.62 4.19 -1.53
C LEU A 113 5.72 2.69 -1.77
N ILE A 114 4.92 2.13 -2.67
CA ILE A 114 5.03 0.72 -3.05
C ILE A 114 6.43 0.45 -3.62
N ALA A 115 6.90 1.28 -4.55
CA ALA A 115 8.22 1.13 -5.15
C ALA A 115 9.35 1.18 -4.12
N ALA A 116 9.36 2.18 -3.25
CA ALA A 116 10.39 2.38 -2.24
C ALA A 116 10.41 1.24 -1.21
N VAL A 117 9.25 0.79 -0.74
CA VAL A 117 9.16 -0.37 0.15
C VAL A 117 9.67 -1.63 -0.56
N THR A 118 9.24 -1.90 -1.79
CA THR A 118 9.68 -3.08 -2.56
C THR A 118 11.19 -3.11 -2.71
N ARG A 119 11.80 -1.96 -3.01
CA ARG A 119 13.26 -1.84 -3.14
C ARG A 119 13.97 -2.04 -1.82
N TYR A 120 13.48 -1.42 -0.75
CA TYR A 120 14.03 -1.61 0.59
C TYR A 120 14.04 -3.09 1.00
N GLU A 121 12.94 -3.80 0.75
CA GLU A 121 12.82 -5.23 1.07
C GLU A 121 13.71 -6.10 0.18
N LEU A 122 13.83 -5.78 -1.13
CA LEU A 122 14.69 -6.51 -2.06
C LEU A 122 16.17 -6.25 -1.84
N ASP A 123 16.61 -5.01 -1.65
CA ASP A 123 18.01 -4.67 -1.38
C ASP A 123 18.51 -5.38 -0.11
N ARG A 124 17.61 -5.63 0.85
CA ARG A 124 17.92 -6.34 2.08
C ARG A 124 17.95 -7.87 1.90
N ALA A 125 16.94 -8.44 1.26
CA ALA A 125 16.81 -9.91 1.16
C ALA A 125 17.58 -10.50 -0.03
N LEU A 126 17.74 -9.72 -1.10
CA LEU A 126 18.23 -10.11 -2.42
C LEU A 126 19.02 -8.93 -3.05
N PRO A 127 20.16 -8.51 -2.46
CA PRO A 127 20.89 -7.28 -2.85
C PRO A 127 21.39 -7.26 -4.30
N ASP A 128 21.54 -8.43 -4.91
CA ASP A 128 22.00 -8.60 -6.30
C ASP A 128 20.84 -8.73 -7.29
N PHE A 129 19.58 -8.64 -6.84
CA PHE A 129 18.43 -8.77 -7.72
C PHE A 129 18.30 -7.54 -8.63
N GLU A 130 18.21 -7.81 -9.94
CA GLU A 130 17.92 -6.83 -10.98
C GLU A 130 16.74 -7.33 -11.82
N GLY A 131 15.77 -6.45 -12.08
CA GLY A 131 14.56 -6.87 -12.78
C GLY A 131 13.37 -5.93 -12.64
N THR A 132 12.18 -6.47 -12.89
CA THR A 132 10.91 -5.75 -12.82
C THR A 132 9.94 -6.43 -11.88
N VAL A 133 9.35 -5.66 -10.96
CA VAL A 133 8.27 -6.09 -10.07
C VAL A 133 6.98 -5.39 -10.49
N ARG A 134 5.96 -6.14 -10.85
CA ARG A 134 4.66 -5.63 -11.30
C ARG A 134 3.61 -5.94 -10.27
N TYR A 135 3.02 -4.90 -9.68
CA TYR A 135 1.88 -5.02 -8.78
C TYR A 135 0.58 -4.70 -9.52
N HIS A 136 -0.45 -5.49 -9.23
CA HIS A 136 -1.83 -5.14 -9.55
C HIS A 136 -2.66 -5.08 -8.26
N ILE A 137 -2.99 -3.87 -7.81
CA ILE A 137 -3.74 -3.65 -6.57
C ILE A 137 -5.22 -3.50 -6.89
N LYS A 138 -6.00 -4.53 -6.59
CA LYS A 138 -7.44 -4.56 -6.81
C LYS A 138 -8.18 -3.71 -5.78
N ALA A 139 -7.78 -3.80 -4.51
CA ALA A 139 -8.39 -3.05 -3.42
C ALA A 139 -7.36 -2.71 -2.34
N LEU A 140 -7.52 -1.53 -1.74
CA LEU A 140 -6.78 -1.05 -0.58
C LEU A 140 -7.81 -0.46 0.39
N LYS A 141 -7.75 -0.88 1.66
CA LYS A 141 -8.52 -0.31 2.75
C LYS A 141 -7.61 -0.01 3.93
N VAL A 142 -7.96 1.03 4.66
CA VAL A 142 -7.29 1.56 5.85
C VAL A 142 -8.40 1.95 6.82
N ASP A 143 -8.29 1.49 8.07
CA ASP A 143 -9.37 1.53 9.08
C ASP A 143 -10.04 2.91 9.21
N ASN A 144 -9.25 3.97 9.34
CA ASN A 144 -9.71 5.34 9.54
C ASN A 144 -9.05 6.35 8.57
N HIS A 145 -9.03 6.04 7.27
CA HIS A 145 -8.52 6.99 6.29
C HIS A 145 -9.51 8.15 6.05
N ASP A 146 -8.98 9.34 5.73
CA ASP A 146 -9.75 10.53 5.34
C ASP A 146 -10.44 10.40 3.97
N VAL A 147 -10.11 9.36 3.20
CA VAL A 147 -10.76 9.04 1.92
C VAL A 147 -11.80 7.97 2.20
N ALA A 148 -13.08 8.30 2.01
CA ALA A 148 -14.18 7.38 2.31
C ALA A 148 -14.05 6.02 1.60
N LEU A 149 -13.52 5.99 0.37
CA LEU A 149 -13.27 4.74 -0.36
C LEU A 149 -12.20 3.86 0.30
N LEU A 150 -11.21 4.45 0.98
CA LEU A 150 -10.19 3.70 1.70
C LEU A 150 -10.68 3.22 3.06
N ARG A 151 -11.74 3.80 3.64
CA ARG A 151 -12.24 3.37 4.95
C ARG A 151 -12.73 1.92 4.95
N GLY A 152 -12.38 1.16 5.97
CA GLY A 152 -12.81 -0.23 6.20
C GLY A 152 -12.83 -0.56 7.69
N ALA A 153 -13.34 -1.73 8.07
CA ALA A 153 -13.26 -2.20 9.46
C ALA A 153 -11.87 -2.77 9.84
N SER A 154 -11.01 -2.93 8.84
CA SER A 154 -9.62 -3.36 8.98
C SER A 154 -8.78 -2.77 7.85
N SER A 155 -7.49 -2.62 8.10
CA SER A 155 -6.52 -2.19 7.10
C SER A 155 -6.03 -3.39 6.28
N TYR A 156 -6.26 -3.41 4.97
CA TYR A 156 -5.88 -4.52 4.11
C TYR A 156 -5.60 -4.13 2.65
N VAL A 157 -4.84 -4.98 1.94
CA VAL A 157 -4.63 -4.92 0.49
C VAL A 157 -5.03 -6.23 -0.16
N ILE A 158 -5.71 -6.15 -1.30
CA ILE A 158 -5.98 -7.28 -2.20
C ILE A 158 -5.34 -6.98 -3.56
N GLY A 159 -4.60 -7.94 -4.11
CA GLY A 159 -3.97 -7.79 -5.41
C GLY A 159 -3.14 -8.99 -5.85
N SER A 160 -2.28 -8.76 -6.84
CA SER A 160 -1.29 -9.72 -7.32
C SER A 160 0.07 -9.08 -7.53
N VAL A 161 1.12 -9.92 -7.57
CA VAL A 161 2.47 -9.51 -7.95
C VAL A 161 3.06 -10.48 -8.96
N GLU A 162 3.79 -9.96 -9.93
CA GLU A 162 4.62 -10.71 -10.86
C GLU A 162 6.03 -10.15 -10.84
N VAL A 163 7.04 -11.02 -10.73
CA VAL A 163 8.45 -10.62 -10.72
C VAL A 163 9.16 -11.23 -11.91
N ARG A 164 9.89 -10.39 -12.65
CA ARG A 164 10.77 -10.80 -13.74
C ARG A 164 12.20 -10.38 -13.48
N ASP A 165 13.16 -11.20 -13.92
CA ASP A 165 14.58 -10.86 -13.88
C ASP A 165 14.94 -9.80 -14.95
N ALA A 166 16.20 -9.36 -14.97
CA ALA A 166 16.70 -8.40 -15.96
C ALA A 166 16.61 -8.89 -17.43
N LYS A 167 16.52 -10.20 -17.65
CA LYS A 167 16.33 -10.81 -18.99
C LYS A 167 14.86 -10.93 -19.37
N GLY A 168 13.94 -10.59 -18.47
CA GLY A 168 12.49 -10.69 -18.65
C GLY A 168 11.91 -12.06 -18.32
N ASN A 169 12.69 -13.00 -17.78
CA ASN A 169 12.19 -14.31 -17.36
C ASN A 169 11.36 -14.18 -16.08
N LEU A 170 10.31 -14.98 -15.97
CA LEU A 170 9.49 -15.02 -14.75
C LEU A 170 10.28 -15.67 -13.61
N VAL A 171 10.47 -14.91 -12.52
CA VAL A 171 11.06 -15.42 -11.27
C VAL A 171 9.97 -16.04 -10.40
N GLY A 172 8.82 -15.36 -10.29
CA GLY A 172 7.67 -15.89 -9.59
C GLY A 172 6.48 -14.95 -9.65
N LYS A 173 5.33 -15.47 -9.23
CA LYS A 173 4.04 -14.79 -9.30
C LYS A 173 3.18 -15.17 -8.10
N ALA A 174 2.40 -14.22 -7.57
CA ALA A 174 1.36 -14.49 -6.59
C ALA A 174 0.07 -13.77 -6.99
N ASP A 175 -0.95 -14.53 -7.39
CA ASP A 175 -2.19 -14.01 -7.98
C ASP A 175 -3.26 -13.61 -6.95
N ASP A 176 -3.19 -14.15 -5.72
CA ASP A 176 -4.16 -13.90 -4.66
C ASP A 176 -3.46 -13.41 -3.39
N ILE A 177 -2.93 -12.19 -3.43
CA ILE A 177 -2.44 -11.52 -2.23
C ILE A 177 -3.66 -10.92 -1.53
N SER A 178 -3.94 -11.42 -0.33
CA SER A 178 -4.82 -10.77 0.64
C SER A 178 -4.00 -10.55 1.91
N ALA A 179 -3.73 -9.29 2.23
CA ALA A 179 -2.84 -8.89 3.30
C ALA A 179 -3.58 -7.95 4.25
N ASN A 180 -4.20 -8.53 5.28
CA ASN A 180 -4.64 -7.76 6.46
C ASN A 180 -3.41 -7.35 7.26
N LEU A 181 -3.30 -6.07 7.61
CA LEU A 181 -2.21 -5.54 8.42
C LEU A 181 -2.14 -6.32 9.74
N VAL A 182 -0.97 -6.92 10.00
CA VAL A 182 -0.66 -7.50 11.31
C VAL A 182 0.40 -6.61 11.94
N VAL A 183 0.09 -6.11 13.13
CA VAL A 183 0.87 -5.05 13.75
C VAL A 183 1.83 -5.62 14.78
N ASP A 184 3.11 -5.33 14.58
CA ASP A 184 4.12 -5.47 15.61
C ASP A 184 4.36 -4.10 16.23
N TYR A 185 4.34 -4.00 17.56
CA TYR A 185 4.58 -2.75 18.28
C TYR A 185 5.97 -2.69 18.91
N THR A 186 6.49 -1.49 19.07
CA THR A 186 7.62 -1.16 19.95
C THR A 186 7.33 0.12 20.72
N VAL A 187 7.88 0.20 21.94
CA VAL A 187 7.90 1.42 22.76
C VAL A 187 9.29 2.08 22.76
N ASP A 188 10.24 1.51 22.00
CA ASP A 188 11.60 2.03 21.88
C ASP A 188 11.59 3.37 21.13
N ASN A 189 11.82 4.45 21.87
CA ASN A 189 11.86 5.81 21.34
C ASN A 189 13.14 6.13 20.55
N SER A 190 14.02 5.14 20.41
CA SER A 190 15.27 5.20 19.65
C SER A 190 15.40 4.03 18.69
N TYR A 191 14.27 3.40 18.31
CA TYR A 191 14.26 2.22 17.45
C TYR A 191 15.14 2.39 16.21
N SER A 192 16.15 1.52 16.12
CA SER A 192 17.11 1.46 15.02
C SER A 192 17.16 0.06 14.38
N GLY A 193 16.14 -0.76 14.64
CA GLY A 193 16.05 -2.11 14.08
C GLY A 193 15.72 -2.10 12.59
N PRO A 194 15.70 -3.28 11.96
CA PRO A 194 15.59 -3.37 10.50
C PRO A 194 14.17 -3.18 9.96
N LYS A 195 13.12 -3.23 10.78
CA LYS A 195 11.74 -3.05 10.32
C LYS A 195 11.47 -1.59 9.98
N LEU A 196 10.52 -1.35 9.09
CA LEU A 196 10.09 -0.02 8.70
C LEU A 196 9.26 0.60 9.82
N ALA A 197 9.82 1.58 10.54
CA ALA A 197 9.17 2.22 11.67
C ALA A 197 8.12 3.25 11.23
N PHE A 198 6.88 3.05 11.63
CA PHE A 198 5.76 3.97 11.43
C PHE A 198 5.21 4.41 12.79
N ALA A 199 4.57 5.58 12.84
CA ALA A 199 3.97 6.07 14.08
C ALA A 199 2.71 5.29 14.44
N GLU A 200 2.36 5.23 15.73
CA GLU A 200 1.11 4.61 16.23
C GLU A 200 -0.13 5.06 15.47
N THR A 201 -0.22 6.35 15.16
CA THR A 201 -1.33 6.91 14.39
C THR A 201 -1.36 6.48 12.92
N ASP A 202 -0.26 5.96 12.37
CA ASP A 202 -0.19 5.54 10.97
C ASP A 202 -1.00 4.27 10.72
N GLU A 203 -1.09 3.40 11.72
CA GLU A 203 -1.79 2.11 11.63
C GLU A 203 -3.21 2.25 11.08
N HIS A 204 -3.93 3.27 11.57
CA HIS A 204 -5.33 3.49 11.24
C HIS A 204 -5.53 4.59 10.19
N ASN A 205 -4.60 5.54 10.05
CA ASN A 205 -4.86 6.74 9.25
C ASN A 205 -4.03 6.82 7.96
N ARG A 206 -2.96 6.02 7.82
CA ARG A 206 -2.03 6.09 6.69
C ARG A 206 -2.00 4.77 5.92
N VAL A 207 -1.77 4.85 4.61
CA VAL A 207 -1.60 3.65 3.78
C VAL A 207 -0.26 2.93 4.02
N GLY A 208 0.75 3.63 4.56
CA GLY A 208 2.13 3.16 4.69
C GLY A 208 2.32 1.80 5.35
N PRO A 209 1.87 1.60 6.61
CA PRO A 209 2.01 0.30 7.28
C PRO A 209 1.36 -0.85 6.50
N THR A 210 0.19 -0.59 5.92
CA THR A 210 -0.59 -1.61 5.20
C THR A 210 0.09 -1.98 3.88
N VAL A 211 0.62 -0.99 3.15
CA VAL A 211 1.43 -1.20 1.96
C VAL A 211 2.71 -1.97 2.29
N ALA A 212 3.43 -1.58 3.35
CA ALA A 212 4.65 -2.27 3.79
C ALA A 212 4.39 -3.74 4.11
N TRP A 213 3.30 -4.03 4.83
CA TRP A 213 2.90 -5.39 5.13
C TRP A 213 2.50 -6.19 3.89
N SER A 214 1.75 -5.57 2.98
CA SER A 214 1.35 -6.19 1.72
C SER A 214 2.55 -6.57 0.85
N VAL A 215 3.52 -5.66 0.70
CA VAL A 215 4.76 -5.91 -0.04
C VAL A 215 5.53 -7.08 0.59
N LYS A 216 5.75 -7.07 1.91
CA LYS A 216 6.38 -8.20 2.61
C LYS A 216 5.68 -9.52 2.29
N LYS A 217 4.34 -9.56 2.39
CA LYS A 217 3.55 -10.76 2.11
C LYS A 217 3.68 -11.21 0.66
N ALA A 218 3.66 -10.26 -0.28
CA ALA A 218 3.81 -10.51 -1.70
C ALA A 218 5.18 -11.13 -2.02
N LEU A 219 6.27 -10.47 -1.59
CA LEU A 219 7.63 -10.94 -1.84
C LEU A 219 7.91 -12.27 -1.13
N SER A 220 7.39 -12.47 0.09
CA SER A 220 7.48 -13.75 0.80
C SER A 220 6.78 -14.92 0.10
N LYS A 221 5.78 -14.65 -0.76
CA LYS A 221 5.14 -15.68 -1.59
C LYS A 221 5.97 -15.97 -2.85
N VAL A 222 6.64 -14.97 -3.41
CA VAL A 222 7.50 -15.11 -4.60
C VAL A 222 8.79 -15.84 -4.25
N TRP A 223 9.41 -15.52 -3.10
CA TRP A 223 10.63 -16.15 -2.59
C TRP A 223 10.41 -16.71 -1.17
N PRO A 224 9.78 -17.89 -1.04
CA PRO A 224 9.50 -18.51 0.26
C PRO A 224 10.76 -18.74 1.11
N GLU A 225 11.89 -19.03 0.48
CA GLU A 225 13.19 -19.26 1.11
C GLU A 225 13.76 -18.00 1.79
N HIS A 226 13.41 -16.81 1.29
CA HIS A 226 13.82 -15.50 1.83
C HIS A 226 12.76 -14.85 2.73
N LYS A 227 11.69 -15.56 3.07
CA LYS A 227 10.55 -15.02 3.85
C LYS A 227 10.94 -14.34 5.17
N LYS A 228 12.02 -14.79 5.82
CA LYS A 228 12.49 -14.22 7.10
C LYS A 228 13.30 -12.94 6.92
N ASP A 229 13.83 -12.72 5.73
CA ASP A 229 14.68 -11.57 5.41
C ASP A 229 13.81 -10.34 5.11
N PHE A 230 12.58 -10.57 4.63
CA PHE A 230 11.56 -9.53 4.48
C PHE A 230 10.97 -9.11 5.83
N VAL A 231 11.12 -7.83 6.18
CA VAL A 231 10.92 -7.35 7.55
C VAL A 231 9.55 -6.75 7.78
N GLY A 232 9.05 -5.95 6.84
CA GLY A 232 7.77 -5.26 6.93
C GLY A 232 7.75 -4.13 7.97
N PRO A 233 6.56 -3.67 8.35
CA PRO A 233 6.38 -2.54 9.27
C PRO A 233 6.61 -2.93 10.73
N ILE A 234 6.93 -1.91 11.53
CA ILE A 234 6.79 -1.91 12.99
C ILE A 234 6.13 -0.59 13.40
N ILE A 235 5.22 -0.63 14.36
CA ILE A 235 4.54 0.54 14.89
C ILE A 235 5.23 1.00 16.17
N VAL A 236 5.71 2.24 16.17
CA VAL A 236 6.30 2.90 17.33
C VAL A 236 5.18 3.57 18.12
N ARG A 237 4.92 3.08 19.33
CA ARG A 237 3.91 3.63 20.24
C ARG A 237 4.37 5.00 20.73
N ILE A 238 3.56 6.01 20.45
CA ILE A 238 3.85 7.40 20.84
C ILE A 238 3.18 7.70 22.18
N SER A 239 2.02 7.10 22.44
CA SER A 239 1.30 7.18 23.70
C SER A 239 1.76 6.07 24.67
N GLY A 240 2.07 6.46 25.91
CA GLY A 240 2.50 5.53 26.96
C GLY A 240 1.31 4.90 27.71
N PRO A 241 1.50 3.75 28.38
CA PRO A 241 0.44 3.06 29.15
C PRO A 241 -0.14 3.86 30.34
N ASN A 242 0.41 5.05 30.65
CA ASN A 242 -0.01 5.91 31.76
C ASN A 242 -0.33 7.36 31.31
N GLU A 243 -0.48 7.62 30.00
CA GLU A 243 -1.01 8.92 29.56
C GLU A 243 -2.55 8.84 29.63
N ASP A 244 -3.11 9.18 30.80
CA ASP A 244 -4.54 9.47 30.92
C ASP A 244 -4.88 10.54 29.89
N ILE A 245 -5.61 10.14 28.85
CA ILE A 245 -6.29 11.08 27.97
C ILE A 245 -7.36 11.71 28.83
N ALA A 246 -7.03 12.82 29.49
CA ALA A 246 -8.00 13.65 30.16
C ALA A 246 -8.96 14.18 29.10
N TYR A 247 -10.09 13.50 28.93
CA TYR A 247 -11.20 14.04 28.18
C TYR A 247 -11.67 15.29 28.93
N PRO A 248 -11.67 16.48 28.32
CA PRO A 248 -12.38 17.60 28.91
C PRO A 248 -13.85 17.18 28.97
N ASN A 249 -14.35 16.95 30.19
CA ASN A 249 -15.76 16.73 30.44
C ASN A 249 -16.52 17.95 29.89
N ASN A 250 -17.32 17.74 28.85
CA ASN A 250 -18.33 18.70 28.43
C ASN A 250 -19.52 18.63 29.39
#